data_AF-A0A3D2IC61-F1
#
_entry.id   AF-A0A3D2IC61-F1
#
_cell.length_a   1.000
_cell.length_b   1.000
_cell.length_c   1.000
_cell.angle_alpha   90.00
_cell.angle_beta   90.00
_cell.angle_gamma   90.00
#
_symmetry.space_group_name_H-M   'P 1'
#
loop_
_entity.id
_entity.type
_entity.pdbx_description
1 polymer ?
#
loop_
_entity_poly.entity_id
_entity_poly.type
_entity_poly.pdbx_seq_one_letter_code
_entity_poly.pdbx_strand_id
1 'polypeptide(L)'
;GISAFIVEKGWKGFEFGDHYDKMGIRSSSTAELIFNDVKVPKENLLGKEGDGFKIAMSTLDGGRIGIAAQALGIAQGAFEHALAYAKERVQFGKPIAAQQAVSFKLADMATKLRCARFLVYSAAELKEQHAPYGMESAMAKMYASDIALEVTNDAVQIHGGTGFLKGMEVERAYRDAKITTIYEGTNEIQRVVIASHLIGRLGKSSGGESRSAAKKPAPITGIRKRTIFREGDAAQQVNDLVAALKKDGHDFSVGIPMDTPIPKAERVVSAGKGIGEKKNMKLVEGLAKAAGAAIGSSRPVAETLKYLPLDRYVGMSGQKFTGNLYIACGISGATQHLKGIKDASTIVAINKNGNAPIFKNCDYGIVGDVMEILPLLTAALDSGEKQPAPPMVKMKRPTPPKPTPIGDTYVCGGCGYEYVPELGDEDGEIAPGTLFEQLPAEWVCPECAETKDQFIKA
;
A
#
# COMPACT_ATOMS: atom_id res chain seq x y z
N GLY A 1 -15.95 12.47 13.19
CA GLY A 1 -16.63 11.52 12.27
C GLY A 1 -16.00 11.59 10.89
N ILE A 2 -16.56 10.90 9.88
CA ILE A 2 -16.06 10.94 8.49
C ILE A 2 -16.89 11.92 7.67
N SER A 3 -16.27 12.76 6.85
CA SER A 3 -16.93 13.73 5.94
C SER A 3 -16.52 13.49 4.49
N ALA A 4 -17.35 13.93 3.53
CA ALA A 4 -17.07 13.83 2.10
C ALA A 4 -16.83 15.21 1.48
N PHE A 5 -15.83 15.35 0.62
CA PHE A 5 -15.45 16.63 0.01
C PHE A 5 -15.36 16.52 -1.50
N ILE A 6 -15.75 17.59 -2.19
CA ILE A 6 -15.49 17.78 -3.62
C ILE A 6 -14.12 18.43 -3.77
N VAL A 7 -13.16 17.73 -4.37
CA VAL A 7 -11.80 18.24 -4.61
C VAL A 7 -11.54 18.37 -6.09
N GLU A 8 -11.14 19.56 -6.55
CA GLU A 8 -10.90 19.81 -7.96
C GLU A 8 -9.45 19.53 -8.36
N LYS A 9 -9.29 19.03 -9.59
CA LYS A 9 -7.97 18.87 -10.20
C LYS A 9 -7.28 20.23 -10.35
N GLY A 10 -6.01 20.30 -9.94
CA GLY A 10 -5.17 21.49 -10.09
C GLY A 10 -5.08 22.37 -8.85
N TRP A 11 -5.85 22.09 -7.79
CA TRP A 11 -5.67 22.76 -6.51
C TRP A 11 -4.28 22.48 -5.94
N LYS A 12 -3.68 23.52 -5.34
CA LYS A 12 -2.33 23.44 -4.76
C LYS A 12 -2.29 22.31 -3.72
N GLY A 13 -1.31 21.42 -3.88
CA GLY A 13 -1.11 20.26 -3.02
C GLY A 13 -1.89 19.01 -3.43
N PHE A 14 -2.75 19.06 -4.45
CA PHE A 14 -3.46 17.89 -4.96
C PHE A 14 -2.80 17.36 -6.24
N GLU A 15 -2.19 16.17 -6.14
CA GLU A 15 -1.47 15.52 -7.24
C GLU A 15 -1.92 14.08 -7.46
N PHE A 16 -1.61 13.55 -8.64
CA PHE A 16 -1.79 12.14 -8.96
C PHE A 16 -0.44 11.43 -8.91
N GLY A 17 -0.40 10.25 -8.29
CA GLY A 17 0.74 9.35 -8.38
C GLY A 17 0.82 8.65 -9.75
N ASP A 18 1.80 7.76 -9.89
CA ASP A 18 1.95 6.93 -11.09
C ASP A 18 0.76 5.97 -11.27
N HIS A 19 0.46 5.64 -12.52
CA HIS A 19 -0.49 4.57 -12.81
C HIS A 19 0.02 3.20 -12.33
N TYR A 20 -0.86 2.46 -11.66
CA TYR A 20 -0.58 1.09 -11.26
C TYR A 20 -0.59 0.15 -12.46
N ASP A 21 0.44 -0.69 -12.56
CA ASP A 21 0.47 -1.80 -13.53
C ASP A 21 -0.37 -2.97 -13.00
N LYS A 22 -1.59 -3.08 -13.54
CA LYS A 22 -2.62 -4.02 -13.09
C LYS A 22 -2.64 -5.29 -13.92
N MET A 23 -3.08 -6.39 -13.28
CA MET A 23 -3.36 -7.66 -13.94
C MET A 23 -4.44 -7.52 -15.02
N GLY A 24 -5.61 -6.97 -14.66
CA GLY A 24 -6.76 -6.75 -15.54
C GLY A 24 -7.14 -5.28 -15.62
N ILE A 25 -8.20 -4.99 -16.38
CA ILE A 25 -8.81 -3.67 -16.61
C ILE A 25 -7.76 -2.61 -16.96
N ARG A 26 -6.83 -2.96 -17.85
CA ARG A 26 -5.64 -2.18 -18.16
C ARG A 26 -5.95 -0.84 -18.83
N SER A 27 -7.11 -0.70 -19.46
CA SER A 27 -7.62 0.56 -20.02
C SER A 27 -8.13 1.52 -18.94
N SER A 28 -8.46 1.03 -17.74
CA SER A 28 -8.89 1.88 -16.63
C SER A 28 -7.69 2.55 -15.96
N SER A 29 -7.75 3.86 -15.84
CA SER A 29 -6.76 4.64 -15.09
C SER A 29 -6.90 4.36 -13.60
N THR A 30 -5.80 3.97 -12.95
CA THR A 30 -5.78 3.76 -11.50
C THR A 30 -4.46 4.29 -10.97
N ALA A 31 -4.52 5.25 -10.07
CA ALA A 31 -3.37 5.91 -9.49
C ALA A 31 -3.64 6.24 -8.02
N GLU A 32 -2.58 6.47 -7.26
CA GLU A 32 -2.66 7.09 -5.94
C GLU A 32 -3.14 8.54 -6.08
N LEU A 33 -3.99 8.99 -5.15
CA LEU A 33 -4.34 10.40 -5.00
C LEU A 33 -3.54 10.97 -3.84
N ILE A 34 -2.76 12.02 -4.10
CA ILE A 34 -1.84 12.63 -3.14
C ILE A 34 -2.42 13.97 -2.71
N PHE A 35 -2.69 14.11 -1.41
CA PHE A 35 -3.19 15.32 -0.78
C PHE A 35 -2.13 15.85 0.20
N ASN A 36 -1.44 16.92 -0.19
CA ASN A 36 -0.42 17.61 0.61
C ASN A 36 -0.94 19.00 1.00
N ASP A 37 -1.51 19.13 2.21
CA ASP A 37 -2.06 20.40 2.74
C ASP A 37 -3.04 21.13 1.81
N VAL A 38 -3.85 20.35 1.09
CA VAL A 38 -4.86 20.87 0.15
C VAL A 38 -5.88 21.72 0.91
N LYS A 39 -6.05 22.96 0.48
CA LYS A 39 -7.06 23.88 1.04
C LYS A 39 -8.38 23.67 0.30
N VAL A 40 -9.35 23.07 0.99
CA VAL A 40 -10.70 22.81 0.47
C VAL A 40 -11.66 23.89 0.99
N PRO A 41 -12.40 24.60 0.12
CA PRO A 41 -13.43 25.55 0.52
C PRO A 41 -14.55 24.88 1.33
N LYS A 42 -15.21 25.64 2.22
CA LYS A 42 -16.24 25.08 3.12
C LYS A 42 -17.47 24.59 2.35
N GLU A 43 -17.80 25.28 1.27
CA GLU A 43 -18.89 25.00 0.34
C GLU A 43 -18.71 23.68 -0.44
N ASN A 44 -17.49 23.15 -0.50
CA ASN A 44 -17.19 21.86 -1.14
C ASN A 44 -17.41 20.65 -0.21
N LEU A 45 -17.88 20.87 1.02
CA LEU A 45 -18.38 19.82 1.88
C LEU A 45 -19.67 19.24 1.28
N LEU A 46 -19.65 17.95 0.93
CA LEU A 46 -20.82 17.27 0.43
C LEU A 46 -21.64 16.73 1.61
N GLY A 47 -22.87 17.23 1.77
CA GLY A 47 -23.72 16.91 2.92
C GLY A 47 -23.33 17.70 4.17
N LYS A 48 -23.53 17.14 5.36
CA LYS A 48 -23.10 17.76 6.63
C LYS A 48 -21.82 17.13 7.14
N GLU A 49 -21.14 17.83 8.05
CA GLU A 49 -19.98 17.29 8.74
C GLU A 49 -20.36 15.99 9.48
N GLY A 50 -19.62 14.91 9.23
CA GLY A 50 -19.91 13.58 9.78
C GLY A 50 -20.81 12.68 8.92
N ASP A 51 -21.40 13.18 7.82
CA ASP A 51 -22.28 12.37 6.94
C ASP A 51 -21.51 11.49 5.94
N GLY A 52 -20.18 11.57 5.88
CA GLY A 52 -19.36 10.96 4.83
C GLY A 52 -19.56 9.44 4.70
N PHE A 53 -19.68 8.73 5.83
CA PHE A 53 -19.93 7.28 5.80
C PHE A 53 -21.31 6.94 5.20
N LYS A 54 -22.34 7.71 5.57
CA LYS A 54 -23.71 7.53 5.05
C LYS A 54 -23.76 7.78 3.55
N ILE A 55 -23.10 8.85 3.08
CA ILE A 55 -23.00 9.18 1.65
C ILE A 55 -22.31 8.04 0.89
N ALA A 56 -21.17 7.55 1.42
CA ALA A 56 -20.45 6.42 0.83
C ALA A 56 -21.35 5.17 0.72
N MET A 57 -22.02 4.76 1.81
CA MET A 57 -22.87 3.56 1.78
C MET A 57 -24.01 3.66 0.77
N SER A 58 -24.69 4.81 0.68
CA SER A 58 -25.78 4.99 -0.29
C SER A 58 -25.33 4.87 -1.75
N THR A 59 -24.07 5.21 -2.03
CA THR A 59 -23.48 5.12 -3.37
C THR A 59 -23.03 3.70 -3.68
N LEU A 60 -22.45 3.00 -2.71
CA LEU A 60 -21.91 1.64 -2.88
C LEU A 60 -23.01 0.61 -3.19
N ASP A 61 -24.19 0.68 -2.56
CA ASP A 61 -25.28 -0.27 -2.84
C ASP A 61 -25.69 -0.20 -4.32
N GLY A 62 -25.81 1.01 -4.88
CA GLY A 62 -26.05 1.22 -6.30
C GLY A 62 -24.88 0.79 -7.18
N GLY A 63 -23.64 1.02 -6.73
CA GLY A 63 -22.40 0.63 -7.41
C GLY A 63 -22.25 -0.89 -7.56
N ARG A 64 -22.65 -1.67 -6.55
CA ARG A 64 -22.60 -3.15 -6.57
C ARG A 64 -23.41 -3.75 -7.71
N ILE A 65 -24.58 -3.18 -8.05
CA ILE A 65 -25.37 -3.62 -9.20
C ILE A 65 -24.58 -3.40 -10.51
N GLY A 66 -23.91 -2.26 -10.64
CA GLY A 66 -23.04 -1.95 -11.77
C GLY A 66 -21.88 -2.95 -11.91
N ILE A 67 -21.24 -3.32 -10.80
CA ILE A 67 -20.18 -4.35 -10.81
C ILE A 67 -20.74 -5.73 -11.15
N ALA A 68 -21.92 -6.08 -10.63
CA ALA A 68 -22.57 -7.34 -10.94
C ALA A 68 -22.89 -7.44 -12.46
N ALA A 69 -23.38 -6.35 -13.05
CA ALA A 69 -23.62 -6.25 -14.49
C ALA A 69 -22.32 -6.33 -15.31
N GLN A 70 -21.25 -5.68 -14.86
CA GLN A 70 -19.93 -5.78 -15.49
C GLN A 70 -19.40 -7.22 -15.46
N ALA A 71 -19.47 -7.88 -14.30
CA ALA A 71 -19.04 -9.29 -14.17
C ALA A 71 -19.86 -10.21 -15.07
N LEU A 72 -21.18 -10.03 -15.12
CA LEU A 72 -22.06 -10.77 -16.03
C LEU A 72 -21.68 -10.56 -17.50
N GLY A 73 -21.38 -9.33 -17.90
CA GLY A 73 -20.97 -9.01 -19.28
C GLY A 73 -19.63 -9.67 -19.66
N ILE A 74 -18.63 -9.62 -18.77
CA ILE A 74 -17.34 -10.29 -18.96
C ILE A 74 -17.55 -11.81 -19.13
N ALA A 75 -18.36 -12.40 -18.25
CA ALA A 75 -18.65 -13.83 -18.27
C ALA A 75 -19.40 -14.25 -19.55
N GLN A 76 -20.40 -13.47 -19.95
CA GLN A 76 -21.19 -13.72 -21.16
C GLN A 76 -20.31 -13.68 -22.42
N GLY A 77 -19.47 -12.65 -22.57
CA GLY A 77 -18.56 -12.56 -23.71
C GLY A 77 -17.56 -13.72 -23.75
N ALA A 78 -16.98 -14.10 -22.61
CA ALA A 78 -16.07 -15.25 -22.54
C ALA A 78 -16.76 -16.57 -22.93
N PHE A 79 -18.00 -16.78 -22.48
CA PHE A 79 -18.82 -17.93 -22.87
C PHE A 79 -19.10 -17.96 -24.38
N GLU A 80 -19.47 -16.83 -24.98
CA GLU A 80 -19.76 -16.74 -26.42
C GLU A 80 -18.53 -17.05 -27.26
N HIS A 81 -17.36 -16.52 -26.89
CA HIS A 81 -16.10 -16.88 -27.53
C HIS A 81 -15.77 -18.36 -27.38
N ALA A 82 -15.95 -18.94 -26.19
CA ALA A 82 -15.71 -20.36 -25.94
C ALA A 82 -16.65 -21.26 -26.74
N LEU A 83 -17.93 -20.90 -26.84
CA LEU A 83 -18.94 -21.62 -27.60
C LEU A 83 -18.62 -21.60 -29.11
N ALA A 84 -18.25 -20.43 -29.64
CA ALA A 84 -17.85 -20.29 -31.04
C ALA A 84 -16.61 -21.16 -31.34
N TYR A 85 -15.55 -20.99 -30.54
CA TYR A 85 -14.32 -21.76 -30.71
C TYR A 85 -14.55 -23.28 -30.60
N ALA A 86 -15.40 -23.72 -29.67
CA ALA A 86 -15.69 -25.13 -29.49
C ALA A 86 -16.38 -25.77 -30.71
N LYS A 87 -17.17 -25.00 -31.46
CA LYS A 87 -17.83 -25.45 -32.69
C LYS A 87 -16.89 -25.50 -33.89
N GLU A 88 -15.89 -24.61 -33.93
CA GLU A 88 -14.94 -24.51 -35.03
C GLU A 88 -13.75 -25.45 -34.88
N ARG A 89 -13.23 -25.61 -33.65
CA ARG A 89 -12.02 -26.39 -33.41
C ARG A 89 -12.29 -27.88 -33.53
N VAL A 90 -11.60 -28.54 -34.46
CA VAL A 90 -11.68 -30.00 -34.67
C VAL A 90 -10.52 -30.72 -33.97
N GLN A 91 -10.84 -31.73 -33.16
CA GLN A 91 -9.90 -32.71 -32.61
C GLN A 91 -10.56 -34.09 -32.58
N PHE A 92 -9.76 -35.14 -32.80
CA PHE A 92 -10.26 -36.52 -32.87
C PHE A 92 -11.40 -36.67 -33.90
N GLY A 93 -11.27 -36.00 -35.06
CA GLY A 93 -12.19 -36.12 -36.19
C GLY A 93 -13.53 -35.37 -36.08
N LYS A 94 -13.79 -34.60 -35.02
CA LYS A 94 -15.03 -33.81 -34.86
C LYS A 94 -14.80 -32.49 -34.12
N PRO A 95 -15.72 -31.51 -34.20
CA PRO A 95 -15.69 -30.33 -33.35
C PRO A 95 -15.58 -30.70 -31.87
N ILE A 96 -14.78 -29.95 -31.10
CA ILE A 96 -14.60 -30.24 -29.67
C ILE A 96 -15.91 -30.04 -28.88
N ALA A 97 -16.85 -29.25 -29.38
CA ALA A 97 -18.21 -29.15 -28.83
C ALA A 97 -18.97 -30.49 -28.82
N ALA A 98 -18.60 -31.44 -29.68
CA ALA A 98 -19.18 -32.79 -29.71
C ALA A 98 -18.50 -33.77 -28.73
N GLN A 99 -17.56 -33.30 -27.91
CA GLN A 99 -16.99 -34.04 -26.79
C GLN A 99 -17.75 -33.71 -25.51
N GLN A 100 -18.24 -34.73 -24.82
CA GLN A 100 -19.15 -34.56 -23.67
C GLN A 100 -18.59 -33.63 -22.59
N ALA A 101 -17.31 -33.77 -22.26
CA ALA A 101 -16.64 -32.92 -21.27
C ALA A 101 -16.70 -31.42 -21.62
N VAL A 102 -16.66 -31.07 -22.91
CA VAL A 102 -16.78 -29.67 -23.37
C VAL A 102 -18.25 -29.25 -23.38
N SER A 103 -19.17 -30.09 -23.87
CA SER A 103 -20.60 -29.76 -23.88
C SER A 103 -21.17 -29.58 -22.47
N PHE A 104 -20.70 -30.34 -21.48
CA PHE A 104 -21.10 -30.18 -20.08
C PHE A 104 -20.67 -28.81 -19.53
N LYS A 105 -19.40 -28.42 -19.76
CA LYS A 105 -18.93 -27.08 -19.40
C LYS A 105 -19.78 -25.98 -20.04
N LEU A 106 -20.09 -26.09 -21.33
CA LEU A 106 -20.94 -25.12 -22.02
C LEU A 106 -22.35 -25.04 -21.40
N ALA A 107 -22.95 -26.17 -21.05
CA ALA A 107 -24.26 -26.20 -20.39
C ALA A 107 -24.23 -25.57 -18.98
N ASP A 108 -23.21 -25.89 -18.18
CA ASP A 108 -23.03 -25.34 -16.83
C ASP A 108 -22.80 -23.83 -16.87
N MET A 109 -21.93 -23.35 -17.77
CA MET A 109 -21.67 -21.92 -17.95
C MET A 109 -22.96 -21.18 -18.34
N ALA A 110 -23.73 -21.69 -19.31
CA ALA A 110 -24.97 -21.07 -19.74
C ALA A 110 -26.01 -20.97 -18.59
N THR A 111 -26.10 -22.01 -17.77
CA THR A 111 -27.00 -22.05 -16.62
C THR A 111 -26.59 -21.02 -15.55
N LYS A 112 -25.30 -21.00 -15.19
CA LYS A 112 -24.75 -20.04 -14.21
C LYS A 112 -24.94 -18.59 -14.68
N LEU A 113 -24.74 -18.31 -15.97
CA LEU A 113 -25.00 -16.99 -16.56
C LEU A 113 -26.48 -16.60 -16.47
N ARG A 114 -27.39 -17.56 -16.67
CA ARG A 114 -28.84 -17.30 -16.50
C ARG A 114 -29.18 -16.93 -15.06
N CYS A 115 -28.63 -17.64 -14.08
CA CYS A 115 -28.81 -17.34 -12.66
C CYS A 115 -28.23 -15.97 -12.29
N ALA A 116 -27.00 -15.67 -12.72
CA ALA A 116 -26.35 -14.39 -12.45
C ALA A 116 -27.15 -13.21 -13.05
N ARG A 117 -27.65 -13.39 -14.28
CA ARG A 117 -28.53 -12.40 -14.93
C ARG A 117 -29.78 -12.14 -14.12
N PHE A 118 -30.43 -13.19 -13.61
CA PHE A 118 -31.65 -13.02 -12.82
C PHE A 118 -31.39 -12.20 -11.55
N LEU A 119 -30.32 -12.50 -10.80
CA LEU A 119 -29.97 -11.75 -9.59
C LEU A 119 -29.66 -10.27 -9.89
N VAL A 120 -28.92 -9.99 -10.96
CA VAL A 120 -28.58 -8.61 -11.38
C VAL A 120 -29.84 -7.81 -11.70
N TYR A 121 -30.73 -8.37 -12.53
CA TYR A 121 -31.95 -7.68 -12.94
C TYR A 121 -32.94 -7.51 -11.78
N SER A 122 -33.07 -8.52 -10.90
CA SER A 122 -33.91 -8.43 -9.70
C SER A 122 -33.46 -7.30 -8.77
N ALA A 123 -32.14 -7.16 -8.53
CA ALA A 123 -31.62 -6.04 -7.73
C ALA A 123 -31.82 -4.68 -8.41
N ALA A 124 -31.69 -4.62 -9.74
CA ALA A 124 -31.91 -3.39 -10.52
C ALA A 124 -33.39 -2.95 -10.48
N GLU A 125 -34.32 -3.90 -10.59
CA GLU A 125 -35.76 -3.65 -10.53
C GLU A 125 -36.16 -3.08 -9.16
N LEU A 126 -35.66 -3.65 -8.06
CA LEU A 126 -35.89 -3.10 -6.73
C LEU A 126 -35.39 -1.66 -6.59
N LYS A 127 -34.20 -1.37 -7.15
CA LYS A 127 -33.64 -0.01 -7.16
C LYS A 127 -34.51 0.96 -7.97
N GLU A 128 -34.98 0.55 -9.14
CA GLU A 128 -35.88 1.36 -9.98
C GLU A 128 -37.20 1.68 -9.27
N GLN A 129 -37.73 0.72 -8.53
CA GLN A 129 -38.93 0.88 -7.71
C GLN A 129 -38.69 1.65 -6.40
N HIS A 130 -37.46 2.11 -6.14
CA HIS A 130 -37.04 2.77 -4.91
C HIS A 130 -37.29 1.91 -3.65
N ALA A 131 -37.38 0.59 -3.81
CA ALA A 131 -37.45 -0.36 -2.71
C ALA A 131 -36.07 -0.57 -2.08
N PRO A 132 -35.95 -1.00 -0.81
CA PRO A 132 -34.66 -1.42 -0.27
C PRO A 132 -34.04 -2.58 -1.08
N TYR A 133 -32.77 -2.45 -1.46
CA TYR A 133 -32.08 -3.42 -2.33
C TYR A 133 -30.65 -3.78 -1.86
N GLY A 134 -30.31 -3.45 -0.61
CA GLY A 134 -28.95 -3.60 -0.06
C GLY A 134 -28.50 -5.07 -0.01
N MET A 135 -29.40 -5.99 0.33
CA MET A 135 -29.12 -7.42 0.37
C MET A 135 -28.99 -8.01 -1.05
N GLU A 136 -29.93 -7.66 -1.93
CA GLU A 136 -30.04 -8.19 -3.29
C GLU A 136 -28.88 -7.71 -4.17
N SER A 137 -28.46 -6.45 -4.02
CA SER A 137 -27.26 -5.93 -4.69
C SER A 137 -25.98 -6.65 -4.23
N ALA A 138 -25.86 -6.95 -2.93
CA ALA A 138 -24.73 -7.72 -2.40
C ALA A 138 -24.73 -9.17 -2.93
N MET A 139 -25.89 -9.84 -2.96
CA MET A 139 -26.06 -11.17 -3.55
C MET A 139 -25.70 -11.19 -5.03
N ALA A 140 -26.22 -10.23 -5.80
CA ALA A 140 -25.96 -10.10 -7.23
C ALA A 140 -24.46 -9.89 -7.50
N LYS A 141 -23.82 -8.95 -6.81
CA LYS A 141 -22.38 -8.66 -6.98
C LYS A 141 -21.52 -9.86 -6.63
N MET A 142 -21.78 -10.50 -5.50
CA MET A 142 -21.02 -11.67 -5.06
C MET A 142 -21.17 -12.82 -6.06
N TYR A 143 -22.40 -13.21 -6.39
CA TYR A 143 -22.64 -14.35 -7.26
C TYR A 143 -22.15 -14.11 -8.69
N ALA A 144 -22.47 -12.95 -9.29
CA ALA A 144 -22.05 -12.67 -10.66
C ALA A 144 -20.52 -12.61 -10.81
N SER A 145 -19.81 -12.07 -9.81
CA SER A 145 -18.33 -12.02 -9.85
C SER A 145 -17.66 -13.37 -9.61
N ASP A 146 -18.19 -14.22 -8.72
CA ASP A 146 -17.72 -15.60 -8.55
C ASP A 146 -17.93 -16.41 -9.85
N ILE A 147 -19.13 -16.31 -10.46
CA ILE A 147 -19.44 -16.97 -11.73
C ILE A 147 -18.60 -16.43 -12.88
N ALA A 148 -18.29 -15.13 -12.93
CA ALA A 148 -17.43 -14.58 -13.97
C ALA A 148 -16.03 -15.20 -13.97
N LEU A 149 -15.46 -15.44 -12.78
CA LEU A 149 -14.16 -16.09 -12.66
C LEU A 149 -14.21 -17.56 -13.11
N GLU A 150 -15.26 -18.29 -12.74
CA GLU A 150 -15.44 -19.68 -13.17
C GLU A 150 -15.63 -19.82 -14.69
N VAL A 151 -16.55 -19.01 -15.26
CA VAL A 151 -16.86 -19.05 -16.71
C VAL A 151 -15.65 -18.65 -17.53
N THR A 152 -14.93 -17.61 -17.13
CA THR A 152 -13.72 -17.18 -17.86
C THR A 152 -12.59 -18.18 -17.75
N ASN A 153 -12.44 -18.86 -16.60
CA ASN A 153 -11.49 -19.96 -16.44
C ASN A 153 -11.80 -21.13 -17.39
N ASP A 154 -13.06 -21.55 -17.44
CA ASP A 154 -13.49 -22.62 -18.34
C ASP A 154 -13.39 -22.21 -19.82
N ALA A 155 -13.65 -20.95 -20.14
CA ALA A 155 -13.46 -20.41 -21.49
C ALA A 155 -11.99 -20.49 -21.94
N VAL A 156 -11.05 -20.14 -21.06
CA VAL A 156 -9.60 -20.32 -21.31
C VAL A 156 -9.27 -21.80 -21.50
N GLN A 157 -9.82 -22.68 -20.65
CA GLN A 157 -9.57 -24.12 -20.73
C GLN A 157 -10.09 -24.75 -22.04
N ILE A 158 -11.25 -24.31 -22.53
CA ILE A 158 -11.83 -24.75 -23.83
C ILE A 158 -10.94 -24.32 -25.01
N HIS A 159 -10.31 -23.14 -24.92
CA HIS A 159 -9.34 -22.68 -25.92
C HIS A 159 -7.98 -23.39 -25.82
N GLY A 160 -7.72 -24.12 -24.74
CA GLY A 160 -6.45 -24.79 -24.49
C GLY A 160 -5.28 -23.80 -24.44
N GLY A 161 -4.12 -24.20 -24.98
CA GLY A 161 -2.92 -23.35 -24.97
C GLY A 161 -3.11 -21.98 -25.62
N THR A 162 -3.97 -21.87 -26.65
CA THR A 162 -4.29 -20.59 -27.29
C THR A 162 -4.99 -19.64 -26.33
N GLY A 163 -5.86 -20.16 -25.45
CA GLY A 163 -6.60 -19.35 -24.47
C GLY A 163 -5.70 -18.66 -23.44
N PHE A 164 -4.44 -19.09 -23.30
CA PHE A 164 -3.46 -18.48 -22.40
C PHE A 164 -2.61 -17.39 -23.08
N LEU A 165 -2.73 -17.23 -24.40
CA LEU A 165 -1.95 -16.24 -25.16
C LEU A 165 -2.56 -14.85 -25.01
N LYS A 166 -1.69 -13.85 -24.73
CA LYS A 166 -2.08 -12.45 -24.76
C LYS A 166 -2.63 -12.07 -26.14
N GLY A 167 -3.73 -11.32 -26.15
CA GLY A 167 -4.44 -10.93 -27.37
C GLY A 167 -5.69 -11.76 -27.64
N MET A 168 -5.87 -12.89 -26.94
CA MET A 168 -7.14 -13.62 -26.95
C MET A 168 -8.17 -12.97 -26.03
N GLU A 169 -9.41 -12.87 -26.50
CA GLU A 169 -10.50 -12.24 -25.74
C GLU A 169 -10.79 -12.95 -24.41
N VAL A 170 -10.73 -14.29 -24.38
CA VAL A 170 -10.93 -15.09 -23.15
C VAL A 170 -9.81 -14.89 -22.12
N GLU A 171 -8.58 -14.67 -22.58
CA GLU A 171 -7.44 -14.35 -21.70
C GLU A 171 -7.65 -12.99 -21.03
N ARG A 172 -8.04 -11.98 -21.82
CA ARG A 172 -8.37 -10.65 -21.30
C ARG A 172 -9.53 -10.73 -20.32
N ALA A 173 -10.60 -11.42 -20.69
CA ALA A 173 -11.78 -11.58 -19.85
C ALA A 173 -11.45 -12.24 -18.50
N TYR A 174 -10.58 -13.25 -18.46
CA TYR A 174 -10.15 -13.88 -17.21
C TYR A 174 -9.41 -12.91 -16.28
N ARG A 175 -8.43 -12.16 -16.80
CA ARG A 175 -7.70 -11.16 -16.01
C ARG A 175 -8.63 -10.05 -15.51
N ASP A 176 -9.56 -9.62 -16.36
CA ASP A 176 -10.49 -8.53 -16.06
C ASP A 176 -11.60 -8.97 -15.09
N ALA A 177 -12.04 -10.23 -15.12
CA ALA A 177 -13.02 -10.77 -14.17
C ALA A 177 -12.52 -10.70 -12.72
N LYS A 178 -11.21 -10.92 -12.49
CA LYS A 178 -10.70 -11.08 -11.13
C LYS A 178 -10.92 -9.87 -10.22
N ILE A 179 -10.85 -8.66 -10.76
CA ILE A 179 -11.02 -7.45 -9.95
C ILE A 179 -12.46 -7.29 -9.43
N THR A 180 -13.44 -7.88 -10.13
CA THR A 180 -14.85 -7.79 -9.75
C THR A 180 -15.15 -8.49 -8.43
N THR A 181 -14.33 -9.45 -8.00
CA THR A 181 -14.45 -10.11 -6.69
C THR A 181 -13.88 -9.26 -5.54
N ILE A 182 -13.20 -8.14 -5.84
CA ILE A 182 -12.38 -7.38 -4.88
C ILE A 182 -12.96 -6.00 -4.60
N TYR A 183 -13.17 -5.17 -5.64
CA TYR A 183 -13.65 -3.80 -5.45
C TYR A 183 -15.16 -3.73 -5.15
N GLU A 184 -15.64 -2.55 -4.77
CA GLU A 184 -17.03 -2.35 -4.29
C GLU A 184 -17.37 -3.28 -3.11
N GLY A 185 -16.35 -3.61 -2.31
CA GLY A 185 -16.37 -4.58 -1.22
C GLY A 185 -16.08 -6.00 -1.71
N THR A 186 -15.14 -6.70 -1.05
CA THR A 186 -14.78 -8.07 -1.42
C THR A 186 -15.96 -9.01 -1.27
N ASN A 187 -15.92 -10.17 -1.94
CA ASN A 187 -17.01 -11.14 -1.84
C ASN A 187 -17.21 -11.67 -0.41
N GLU A 188 -16.19 -11.66 0.45
CA GLU A 188 -16.31 -11.97 1.88
C GLU A 188 -17.10 -10.88 2.60
N ILE A 189 -16.84 -9.61 2.30
CA ILE A 189 -17.60 -8.48 2.85
C ILE A 189 -19.06 -8.53 2.37
N GLN A 190 -19.32 -8.90 1.12
CA GLN A 190 -20.71 -9.08 0.66
C GLN A 190 -21.43 -10.17 1.46
N ARG A 191 -20.76 -11.28 1.79
CA ARG A 191 -21.33 -12.32 2.67
C ARG A 191 -21.67 -11.77 4.05
N VAL A 192 -20.83 -10.89 4.61
CA VAL A 192 -21.13 -10.20 5.88
C VAL A 192 -22.37 -9.31 5.73
N VAL A 193 -22.49 -8.54 4.65
CA VAL A 193 -23.67 -7.70 4.37
C VAL A 193 -24.93 -8.54 4.27
N ILE A 194 -24.89 -9.64 3.51
CA ILE A 194 -26.03 -10.56 3.35
C ILE A 194 -26.41 -11.18 4.71
N ALA A 195 -25.43 -11.72 5.44
CA ALA A 195 -25.66 -12.30 6.77
C ALA A 195 -26.27 -11.28 7.73
N SER A 196 -25.82 -10.02 7.69
CA SER A 196 -26.37 -8.96 8.52
C SER A 196 -27.84 -8.65 8.21
N HIS A 197 -28.28 -8.77 6.96
CA HIS A 197 -29.69 -8.58 6.59
C HIS A 197 -30.56 -9.77 7.01
N LEU A 198 -30.03 -10.99 6.93
CA LEU A 198 -30.76 -12.21 7.29
C LEU A 198 -30.89 -12.41 8.80
N ILE A 199 -29.80 -12.17 9.55
CA ILE A 199 -29.70 -12.48 10.98
C ILE A 199 -30.01 -11.24 11.84
N GLY A 200 -29.82 -10.04 11.29
CA GLY A 200 -29.91 -8.79 12.04
C GLY A 200 -28.76 -8.63 13.04
N ARG A 201 -28.87 -7.62 13.92
CA ARG A 201 -27.97 -7.50 15.07
C ARG A 201 -28.43 -8.47 16.15
N LEU A 202 -27.75 -9.61 16.27
CA LEU A 202 -27.86 -10.42 17.48
C LEU A 202 -27.49 -9.51 18.66
N GLY A 203 -28.41 -9.38 19.62
CA GLY A 203 -28.17 -8.58 20.82
C GLY A 203 -26.85 -8.98 21.44
N LYS A 204 -26.02 -8.00 21.84
CA LYS A 204 -24.82 -8.29 22.63
C LYS A 204 -25.28 -9.11 23.83
N SER A 205 -24.91 -10.38 23.90
CA SER A 205 -24.91 -11.10 25.17
C SER A 205 -24.09 -10.25 26.12
N SER A 206 -24.73 -9.72 27.16
CA SER A 206 -24.05 -9.10 28.29
C SER A 206 -23.04 -10.12 28.83
N GLY A 207 -21.77 -9.97 28.48
CA GLY A 207 -20.69 -10.89 28.91
C GLY A 207 -19.71 -11.37 27.82
N GLY A 208 -19.81 -10.92 26.57
CA GLY A 208 -18.80 -11.24 25.55
C GLY A 208 -17.75 -10.14 25.42
N GLU A 209 -16.57 -10.36 25.99
CA GLU A 209 -15.38 -9.53 25.83
C GLU A 209 -15.17 -9.14 24.36
N SER A 210 -14.90 -7.85 24.17
CA SER A 210 -14.60 -7.26 22.87
C SER A 210 -13.48 -8.04 22.19
N ARG A 211 -13.79 -8.70 21.08
CA ARG A 211 -12.79 -9.33 20.22
C ARG A 211 -11.80 -8.27 19.76
N SER A 212 -10.56 -8.45 20.21
CA SER A 212 -9.32 -7.83 19.79
C SER A 212 -9.41 -6.95 18.54
N ALA A 213 -9.09 -5.66 18.73
CA ALA A 213 -8.69 -4.81 17.62
C ALA A 213 -7.49 -5.47 16.92
N ALA A 214 -7.57 -5.65 15.61
CA ALA A 214 -6.53 -6.29 14.82
C ALA A 214 -5.20 -5.54 15.00
N LYS A 215 -4.22 -6.26 15.56
CA LYS A 215 -2.79 -5.89 15.69
C LYS A 215 -2.29 -5.07 14.50
N LYS A 216 -1.96 -3.79 14.69
CA LYS A 216 -1.17 -3.05 13.69
C LYS A 216 0.24 -3.65 13.67
N PRO A 217 0.76 -4.10 12.51
CA PRO A 217 2.10 -4.66 12.45
C PRO A 217 3.14 -3.58 12.77
N ALA A 218 4.12 -3.92 13.62
CA ALA A 218 5.25 -3.06 13.92
C ALA A 218 5.95 -2.55 12.62
N PRO A 219 6.57 -1.35 12.63
CA PRO A 219 7.24 -0.81 11.46
C PRO A 219 8.30 -1.80 10.92
N ILE A 220 8.32 -2.00 9.60
CA ILE A 220 9.15 -3.03 8.95
C ILE A 220 10.65 -2.83 9.24
N THR A 221 11.06 -1.57 9.39
CA THR A 221 12.45 -1.18 9.67
C THR A 221 12.75 -1.03 11.17
N GLY A 222 11.83 -1.42 12.05
CA GLY A 222 11.90 -1.18 13.50
C GLY A 222 11.62 0.26 13.88
N ILE A 223 11.85 0.60 15.16
CA ILE A 223 11.74 1.96 15.69
C ILE A 223 12.78 2.86 14.99
N ARG A 224 12.35 4.07 14.61
CA ARG A 224 13.16 5.07 13.88
C ARG A 224 12.93 6.46 14.47
N LYS A 225 13.87 7.39 14.27
CA LYS A 225 13.76 8.77 14.78
C LYS A 225 12.56 9.55 14.22
N ARG A 226 12.18 9.30 12.97
CA ARG A 226 11.05 9.95 12.28
C ARG A 226 11.09 11.48 12.30
N THR A 227 12.28 12.07 12.28
CA THR A 227 12.44 13.53 12.20
C THR A 227 12.25 13.97 10.75
N ILE A 228 11.11 14.61 10.46
CA ILE A 228 10.79 15.09 9.11
C ILE A 228 10.96 16.62 9.08
N PHE A 229 11.90 17.11 8.28
CA PHE A 229 12.14 18.53 8.09
C PHE A 229 11.08 19.11 7.14
N ARG A 230 10.08 19.80 7.70
CA ARG A 230 8.96 20.40 6.96
C ARG A 230 9.00 21.93 6.93
N GLU A 231 9.69 22.54 7.89
CA GLU A 231 9.76 23.99 8.05
C GLU A 231 10.96 24.57 7.29
N GLY A 232 10.86 25.84 6.91
CA GLY A 232 11.89 26.52 6.13
C GLY A 232 11.85 26.20 4.63
N ASP A 233 12.74 26.85 3.88
CA ASP A 233 12.96 26.54 2.48
C ASP A 233 13.80 25.26 2.30
N ALA A 234 13.92 24.80 1.05
CA ALA A 234 14.67 23.59 0.70
C ALA A 234 16.14 23.63 1.20
N ALA A 235 16.77 24.81 1.20
CA ALA A 235 18.16 24.97 1.64
C ALA A 235 18.28 24.79 3.16
N GLN A 236 17.36 25.36 3.93
CA GLN A 236 17.33 25.18 5.38
C GLN A 236 17.10 23.72 5.76
N GLN A 237 16.14 23.05 5.12
CA GLN A 237 15.85 21.63 5.37
C GLN A 237 17.07 20.74 5.09
N VAL A 238 17.82 21.03 4.03
CA VAL A 238 19.06 20.32 3.69
C VAL A 238 20.15 20.57 4.73
N ASN A 239 20.33 21.81 5.18
CA ASN A 239 21.32 22.15 6.21
C ASN A 239 21.03 21.42 7.54
N ASP A 240 19.77 21.38 7.95
CA ASP A 240 19.33 20.70 9.17
C ASP A 240 19.57 19.19 9.08
N LEU A 241 19.28 18.59 7.92
CA LEU A 241 19.59 17.18 7.65
C LEU A 241 21.09 16.90 7.76
N VAL A 242 21.95 17.72 7.12
CA VAL A 242 23.40 17.53 7.15
C VAL A 242 23.95 17.69 8.57
N ALA A 243 23.46 18.68 9.33
CA ALA A 243 23.82 18.88 10.72
C ALA A 243 23.43 17.66 11.58
N ALA A 244 22.25 17.09 11.38
CA ALA A 244 21.78 15.90 12.09
C ALA A 244 22.63 14.66 11.75
N LEU A 245 23.00 14.47 10.48
CA LEU A 245 23.85 13.36 10.06
C LEU A 245 25.27 13.46 10.65
N LYS A 246 25.86 14.67 10.65
CA LYS A 246 27.17 14.91 11.29
C LYS A 246 27.10 14.67 12.80
N LYS A 247 26.02 15.12 13.46
CA LYS A 247 25.78 14.88 14.89
C LYS A 247 25.67 13.38 15.23
N ASP A 248 25.13 12.58 14.32
CA ASP A 248 25.05 11.13 14.45
C ASP A 248 26.39 10.42 14.18
N GLY A 249 27.43 11.15 13.76
CA GLY A 249 28.79 10.62 13.54
C GLY A 249 29.07 10.15 12.12
N HIS A 250 28.25 10.54 11.13
CA HIS A 250 28.52 10.25 9.72
C HIS A 250 29.63 11.16 9.19
N ASP A 251 30.76 10.56 8.79
CA ASP A 251 31.90 11.26 8.20
C ASP A 251 31.83 11.23 6.66
N PHE A 252 31.66 12.41 6.07
CA PHE A 252 31.61 12.61 4.63
C PHE A 252 32.97 12.99 4.03
N SER A 253 34.06 13.03 4.79
CA SER A 253 35.42 13.24 4.24
C SER A 253 36.01 11.99 3.56
N VAL A 254 35.48 10.81 3.91
CA VAL A 254 35.86 9.53 3.32
C VAL A 254 34.81 9.01 2.34
N GLY A 255 35.20 8.05 1.49
CA GLY A 255 34.27 7.43 0.54
C GLY A 255 34.64 6.02 0.10
N ILE A 256 33.63 5.33 -0.44
CA ILE A 256 33.78 4.04 -1.13
C ILE A 256 33.51 4.22 -2.63
N PRO A 257 34.06 3.34 -3.49
CA PRO A 257 33.71 3.32 -4.91
C PRO A 257 32.20 3.16 -5.14
N MET A 258 31.64 3.88 -6.11
CA MET A 258 30.20 3.85 -6.40
C MET A 258 29.70 2.47 -6.80
N ASP A 259 30.58 1.65 -7.38
CA ASP A 259 30.31 0.29 -7.82
C ASP A 259 30.53 -0.76 -6.71
N THR A 260 30.84 -0.36 -5.47
CA THR A 260 30.92 -1.28 -4.33
C THR A 260 29.63 -2.11 -4.21
N PRO A 261 29.69 -3.44 -4.06
CA PRO A 261 28.49 -4.26 -3.88
C PRO A 261 27.67 -3.81 -2.68
N ILE A 262 26.35 -3.66 -2.84
CA ILE A 262 25.43 -3.14 -1.82
C ILE A 262 25.60 -3.81 -0.43
N PRO A 263 25.75 -5.14 -0.31
CA PRO A 263 25.92 -5.78 1.00
C PRO A 263 27.25 -5.45 1.70
N LYS A 264 28.24 -4.95 0.97
CA LYS A 264 29.56 -4.55 1.47
C LYS A 264 29.70 -3.03 1.62
N ALA A 265 28.72 -2.28 1.14
CA ALA A 265 28.76 -0.83 1.16
C ALA A 265 28.45 -0.30 2.56
N GLU A 266 29.29 0.61 3.04
CA GLU A 266 29.06 1.30 4.32
C GLU A 266 27.91 2.31 4.21
N ARG A 267 27.73 2.92 3.04
CA ARG A 267 26.64 3.85 2.73
C ARG A 267 26.16 3.70 1.29
N VAL A 268 24.86 3.87 1.08
CA VAL A 268 24.21 3.75 -0.24
C VAL A 268 23.30 4.93 -0.50
N VAL A 269 23.40 5.51 -1.70
CA VAL A 269 22.39 6.45 -2.24
C VAL A 269 21.59 5.70 -3.29
N SER A 270 20.28 5.65 -3.11
CA SER A 270 19.40 4.74 -3.85
C SER A 270 18.30 5.48 -4.59
N ALA A 271 18.20 5.24 -5.90
CA ALA A 271 17.22 5.88 -6.78
C ALA A 271 15.86 5.17 -6.77
N GLY A 272 14.79 5.94 -6.60
CA GLY A 272 13.41 5.53 -6.76
C GLY A 272 12.78 6.03 -8.06
N LYS A 273 11.55 5.57 -8.33
CA LYS A 273 10.76 6.07 -9.48
C LYS A 273 10.54 7.57 -9.45
N GLY A 274 10.51 8.18 -8.26
CA GLY A 274 10.37 9.62 -8.08
C GLY A 274 11.48 10.45 -8.72
N ILE A 275 12.60 9.85 -9.15
CA ILE A 275 13.66 10.54 -9.89
C ILE A 275 13.24 10.96 -11.31
N GLY A 276 12.19 10.33 -11.87
CA GLY A 276 11.73 10.63 -13.22
C GLY A 276 12.64 10.04 -14.30
N GLU A 277 13.00 10.86 -15.29
CA GLU A 277 13.74 10.43 -16.49
C GLU A 277 15.19 9.97 -16.20
N LYS A 278 15.75 9.11 -17.06
CA LYS A 278 17.11 8.56 -16.91
C LYS A 278 18.19 9.65 -16.76
N LYS A 279 18.03 10.81 -17.40
CA LYS A 279 18.98 11.92 -17.31
C LYS A 279 19.15 12.44 -15.87
N ASN A 280 18.12 12.30 -15.03
CA ASN A 280 18.10 12.74 -13.64
C ASN A 280 18.90 11.81 -12.71
N MET A 281 19.29 10.62 -13.18
CA MET A 281 20.21 9.74 -12.45
C MET A 281 21.54 10.42 -12.13
N LYS A 282 21.96 11.40 -12.93
CA LYS A 282 23.15 12.22 -12.65
C LYS A 282 23.08 12.93 -11.30
N LEU A 283 21.88 13.27 -10.82
CA LEU A 283 21.69 13.86 -9.48
C LEU A 283 21.98 12.84 -8.38
N VAL A 284 21.53 11.60 -8.56
CA VAL A 284 21.79 10.49 -7.63
C VAL A 284 23.27 10.11 -7.66
N GLU A 285 23.88 10.07 -8.84
CA GLU A 285 25.32 9.81 -9.01
C GLU A 285 26.16 10.92 -8.37
N GLY A 286 25.79 12.20 -8.56
CA GLY A 286 26.43 13.34 -7.91
C GLY A 286 26.35 13.26 -6.39
N LEU A 287 25.15 12.97 -5.86
CA LEU A 287 24.96 12.79 -4.43
C LEU A 287 25.70 11.56 -3.89
N ALA A 288 25.74 10.45 -4.63
CA ALA A 288 26.52 9.27 -4.27
C ALA A 288 28.02 9.61 -4.18
N LYS A 289 28.54 10.35 -5.16
CA LYS A 289 29.92 10.83 -5.16
C LYS A 289 30.18 11.75 -3.97
N ALA A 290 29.34 12.76 -3.72
CA ALA A 290 29.49 13.71 -2.61
C ALA A 290 29.27 13.07 -1.23
N ALA A 291 28.42 12.06 -1.11
CA ALA A 291 28.26 11.29 0.12
C ALA A 291 29.40 10.26 0.32
N GLY A 292 30.16 9.92 -0.72
CA GLY A 292 31.16 8.86 -0.69
C GLY A 292 30.53 7.45 -0.65
N ALA A 293 29.44 7.27 -1.42
CA ALA A 293 28.52 6.15 -1.31
C ALA A 293 28.48 5.26 -2.56
N ALA A 294 28.07 4.01 -2.35
CA ALA A 294 27.68 3.13 -3.44
C ALA A 294 26.32 3.57 -4.01
N ILE A 295 26.12 3.32 -5.31
CA ILE A 295 24.84 3.61 -5.96
C ILE A 295 23.90 2.40 -5.91
N GLY A 296 22.65 2.64 -5.51
CA GLY A 296 21.60 1.64 -5.45
C GLY A 296 20.33 2.07 -6.19
N SER A 297 19.35 1.20 -6.22
CA SER A 297 18.02 1.55 -6.72
C SER A 297 16.87 0.77 -6.08
N SER A 298 15.66 1.22 -6.33
CA SER A 298 14.45 0.43 -6.15
C SER A 298 14.26 -0.57 -7.31
N ARG A 299 13.55 -1.68 -7.05
CA ARG A 299 13.26 -2.70 -8.07
C ARG A 299 12.73 -2.14 -9.40
N PRO A 300 11.76 -1.20 -9.43
CA PRO A 300 11.25 -0.70 -10.70
C PRO A 300 12.28 0.11 -11.50
N VAL A 301 13.24 0.76 -10.83
CA VAL A 301 14.30 1.52 -11.50
C VAL A 301 15.29 0.58 -12.21
N ALA A 302 15.57 -0.59 -11.64
CA ALA A 302 16.45 -1.59 -12.25
C ALA A 302 15.71 -2.50 -13.27
N GLU A 303 14.55 -3.06 -12.92
CA GLU A 303 13.84 -4.04 -13.75
C GLU A 303 13.03 -3.38 -14.87
N THR A 304 12.25 -2.34 -14.55
CA THR A 304 11.32 -1.73 -15.50
C THR A 304 12.01 -0.63 -16.30
N LEU A 305 12.67 0.31 -15.62
CA LEU A 305 13.30 1.48 -16.24
C LEU A 305 14.71 1.18 -16.77
N LYS A 306 15.38 0.15 -16.26
CA LYS A 306 16.75 -0.26 -16.66
C LYS A 306 17.76 0.88 -16.56
N TYR A 307 17.66 1.69 -15.52
CA TYR A 307 18.61 2.79 -15.27
C TYR A 307 19.91 2.28 -14.67
N LEU A 308 19.81 1.27 -13.79
CA LEU A 308 20.93 0.55 -13.21
C LEU A 308 20.75 -0.96 -13.42
N PRO A 309 21.83 -1.76 -13.37
CA PRO A 309 21.74 -3.20 -13.51
C PRO A 309 21.03 -3.85 -12.30
N LEU A 310 20.57 -5.09 -12.49
CA LEU A 310 19.76 -5.82 -11.49
C LEU A 310 20.50 -6.13 -10.19
N ASP A 311 21.83 -6.13 -10.20
CA ASP A 311 22.63 -6.31 -8.99
C ASP A 311 22.64 -5.08 -8.07
N ARG A 312 22.11 -3.93 -8.52
CA ARG A 312 22.04 -2.68 -7.74
C ARG A 312 20.74 -2.44 -7.01
N TYR A 313 19.67 -3.20 -7.30
CA TYR A 313 18.40 -2.93 -6.64
C TYR A 313 18.34 -3.52 -5.23
N VAL A 314 17.80 -2.74 -4.31
CA VAL A 314 17.64 -3.09 -2.88
C VAL A 314 16.20 -3.49 -2.61
N GLY A 315 16.00 -4.63 -1.95
CA GLY A 315 14.66 -5.10 -1.61
C GLY A 315 14.57 -6.56 -1.18
N MET A 316 13.34 -7.09 -1.12
CA MET A 316 13.06 -8.44 -0.64
C MET A 316 13.74 -9.52 -1.49
N SER A 317 13.63 -9.40 -2.81
CA SER A 317 14.22 -10.28 -3.82
C SER A 317 15.59 -9.82 -4.33
N GLY A 318 16.06 -8.65 -3.92
CA GLY A 318 17.31 -8.03 -4.37
C GLY A 318 18.39 -8.02 -3.32
N GLN A 319 19.27 -7.03 -3.40
CA GLN A 319 20.32 -6.84 -2.41
C GLN A 319 19.74 -6.42 -1.06
N LYS A 320 20.43 -6.83 0.01
CA LYS A 320 20.18 -6.38 1.39
C LYS A 320 21.24 -5.36 1.76
N PHE A 321 20.81 -4.20 2.22
CA PHE A 321 21.70 -3.19 2.75
C PHE A 321 21.74 -3.30 4.28
N THR A 322 22.93 -3.51 4.81
CA THR A 322 23.20 -3.62 6.25
C THR A 322 24.22 -2.58 6.72
N GLY A 323 24.57 -1.60 5.88
CA GLY A 323 25.51 -0.53 6.22
C GLY A 323 24.92 0.54 7.15
N ASN A 324 25.65 1.64 7.31
CA ASN A 324 25.35 2.69 8.27
C ASN A 324 24.36 3.73 7.76
N LEU A 325 24.48 4.14 6.49
CA LEU A 325 23.66 5.22 5.93
C LEU A 325 22.99 4.80 4.63
N TYR A 326 21.66 4.85 4.62
CA TYR A 326 20.86 4.64 3.42
C TYR A 326 20.10 5.91 3.05
N ILE A 327 20.41 6.52 1.92
CA ILE A 327 19.71 7.70 1.40
C ILE A 327 18.77 7.26 0.27
N ALA A 328 17.47 7.41 0.49
CA ALA A 328 16.42 7.01 -0.42
C ALA A 328 15.87 8.22 -1.18
N CYS A 329 16.23 8.35 -2.46
CA CYS A 329 15.84 9.47 -3.31
C CYS A 329 14.63 9.09 -4.18
N GLY A 330 13.45 9.65 -3.89
CA GLY A 330 12.23 9.40 -4.66
C GLY A 330 11.68 7.97 -4.53
N ILE A 331 11.97 7.29 -3.42
CA ILE A 331 11.49 5.94 -3.12
C ILE A 331 10.25 6.05 -2.22
N SER A 332 9.14 5.39 -2.59
CA SER A 332 7.89 5.47 -1.82
C SER A 332 7.91 4.64 -0.52
N GLY A 333 8.70 3.58 -0.46
CA GLY A 333 8.77 2.69 0.71
C GLY A 333 7.84 1.48 0.63
N ALA A 334 7.66 0.90 -0.55
CA ALA A 334 6.97 -0.39 -0.68
C ALA A 334 7.58 -1.44 0.28
N THR A 335 6.73 -2.29 0.89
CA THR A 335 7.12 -3.32 1.86
C THR A 335 8.33 -4.16 1.42
N GLN A 336 8.40 -4.49 0.13
CA GLN A 336 9.51 -5.25 -0.44
C GLN A 336 10.84 -4.48 -0.34
N HIS A 337 10.83 -3.17 -0.57
CA HIS A 337 12.01 -2.34 -0.45
C HIS A 337 12.44 -2.16 1.02
N LEU A 338 11.47 -1.90 1.91
CA LEU A 338 11.73 -1.74 3.35
C LEU A 338 12.39 -2.98 3.98
N LYS A 339 11.97 -4.18 3.58
CA LYS A 339 12.63 -5.44 3.96
C LYS A 339 14.08 -5.58 3.46
N GLY A 340 14.49 -4.78 2.48
CA GLY A 340 15.86 -4.73 1.98
C GLY A 340 16.78 -3.81 2.79
N ILE A 341 16.21 -2.83 3.50
CA ILE A 341 16.94 -1.81 4.27
C ILE A 341 16.66 -1.88 5.77
N LYS A 342 15.93 -2.89 6.23
CA LYS A 342 15.56 -3.07 7.65
C LYS A 342 16.78 -3.03 8.59
N ASP A 343 17.94 -3.42 8.06
CA ASP A 343 19.19 -3.53 8.81
C ASP A 343 20.11 -2.31 8.72
N ALA A 344 19.69 -1.28 7.97
CA ALA A 344 20.36 0.02 7.91
C ALA A 344 20.39 0.69 9.28
N SER A 345 21.53 1.28 9.64
CA SER A 345 21.65 2.01 10.91
C SER A 345 20.86 3.32 10.87
N THR A 346 21.00 4.08 9.79
CA THR A 346 20.32 5.36 9.53
C THR A 346 19.65 5.30 8.15
N ILE A 347 18.37 5.67 8.07
CA ILE A 347 17.62 5.80 6.82
C ILE A 347 17.22 7.26 6.63
N VAL A 348 17.62 7.85 5.51
CA VAL A 348 17.20 9.19 5.06
C VAL A 348 16.23 9.03 3.90
N ALA A 349 15.09 9.71 3.93
CA ALA A 349 14.09 9.67 2.86
C ALA A 349 13.84 11.06 2.25
N ILE A 350 13.92 11.16 0.93
CA ILE A 350 13.58 12.38 0.19
C ILE A 350 12.47 12.02 -0.78
N ASN A 351 11.28 12.59 -0.61
CA ASN A 351 10.13 12.27 -1.45
C ASN A 351 9.15 13.44 -1.50
N LYS A 352 8.60 13.73 -2.68
CA LYS A 352 7.57 14.76 -2.85
C LYS A 352 6.23 14.41 -2.18
N ASN A 353 5.91 13.11 -2.06
CA ASN A 353 4.70 12.66 -1.38
C ASN A 353 4.97 12.55 0.12
N GLY A 354 4.51 13.53 0.92
CA GLY A 354 4.70 13.55 2.37
C GLY A 354 4.05 12.37 3.11
N ASN A 355 3.10 11.67 2.47
CA ASN A 355 2.44 10.48 2.99
C ASN A 355 3.12 9.17 2.56
N ALA A 356 4.24 9.23 1.82
CA ALA A 356 4.96 8.05 1.38
C ALA A 356 5.33 7.14 2.58
N PRO A 357 5.04 5.83 2.51
CA PRO A 357 5.31 4.87 3.59
C PRO A 357 6.75 4.89 4.12
N ILE A 358 7.71 5.30 3.29
CA ILE A 358 9.11 5.42 3.69
C ILE A 358 9.32 6.39 4.86
N PHE A 359 8.52 7.45 4.99
CA PHE A 359 8.67 8.44 6.08
C PHE A 359 8.34 7.85 7.46
N LYS A 360 7.47 6.83 7.52
CA LYS A 360 7.18 6.09 8.76
C LYS A 360 8.30 5.11 9.14
N ASN A 361 9.23 4.86 8.21
CA ASN A 361 10.29 3.85 8.27
C ASN A 361 11.69 4.48 8.11
N CYS A 362 11.81 5.80 8.23
CA CYS A 362 13.08 6.51 8.14
C CYS A 362 13.44 7.23 9.46
N ASP A 363 14.73 7.51 9.63
CA ASP A 363 15.25 8.28 10.74
C ASP A 363 15.11 9.78 10.46
N TYR A 364 15.47 10.19 9.24
CA TYR A 364 15.34 11.56 8.76
C TYR A 364 14.59 11.62 7.44
N GLY A 365 13.80 12.68 7.23
CA GLY A 365 13.10 12.86 5.96
C GLY A 365 12.93 14.32 5.54
N ILE A 366 12.92 14.54 4.22
CA ILE A 366 12.58 15.83 3.60
C ILE A 366 11.42 15.58 2.64
N VAL A 367 10.33 16.34 2.82
CA VAL A 367 9.18 16.32 1.90
C VAL A 367 9.39 17.41 0.85
N GLY A 368 9.85 17.02 -0.33
CA GLY A 368 10.20 17.98 -1.38
C GLY A 368 10.55 17.31 -2.71
N ASP A 369 10.67 18.13 -3.76
CA ASP A 369 11.08 17.64 -5.08
C ASP A 369 12.56 17.21 -5.04
N VAL A 370 12.82 15.98 -5.47
CA VAL A 370 14.18 15.45 -5.59
C VAL A 370 15.04 16.30 -6.53
N MET A 371 14.44 16.95 -7.53
CA MET A 371 15.15 17.80 -8.48
C MET A 371 15.67 19.10 -7.83
N GLU A 372 15.05 19.53 -6.73
CA GLU A 372 15.45 20.70 -5.94
C GLU A 372 16.37 20.30 -4.77
N ILE A 373 16.01 19.24 -4.04
CA ILE A 373 16.71 18.82 -2.82
C ILE A 373 18.08 18.17 -3.11
N LEU A 374 18.20 17.32 -4.15
CA LEU A 374 19.44 16.57 -4.40
C LEU A 374 20.63 17.48 -4.76
N PRO A 375 20.49 18.52 -5.62
CA PRO A 375 21.59 19.46 -5.88
C PRO A 375 22.09 20.17 -4.63
N LEU A 376 21.16 20.67 -3.79
CA LEU A 376 21.49 21.36 -2.54
C LEU A 376 22.22 20.42 -1.57
N LEU A 377 21.71 19.19 -1.42
CA LEU A 377 22.33 18.19 -0.56
C LEU A 377 23.71 17.75 -1.08
N THR A 378 23.88 17.67 -2.39
CA THR A 378 25.17 17.36 -3.02
C THR A 378 26.19 18.44 -2.67
N ALA A 379 25.83 19.71 -2.84
CA ALA A 379 26.71 20.83 -2.52
C ALA A 379 27.05 20.89 -1.02
N ALA A 380 26.10 20.57 -0.14
CA ALA A 380 26.31 20.59 1.31
C ALA A 380 27.20 19.43 1.83
N LEU A 381 27.25 18.31 1.11
CA LEU A 381 28.07 17.13 1.44
C LEU A 381 29.41 17.08 0.71
N ASP A 382 29.62 17.91 -0.31
CA ASP A 382 30.86 17.92 -1.07
C ASP A 382 32.02 18.48 -0.23
N SER A 383 32.95 17.59 0.12
CA SER A 383 34.17 17.91 0.85
C SER A 383 35.42 17.95 -0.04
N GLY A 384 35.27 17.87 -1.37
CA GLY A 384 36.38 17.74 -2.31
C GLY A 384 36.84 16.28 -2.51
N GLU A 385 38.15 16.06 -2.70
CA GLU A 385 38.70 14.71 -2.85
C GLU A 385 38.54 13.88 -1.57
N LYS A 386 37.93 12.71 -1.69
CA LYS A 386 37.62 11.82 -0.57
C LYS A 386 38.76 10.83 -0.34
N GLN A 387 39.12 10.66 0.92
CA GLN A 387 40.06 9.60 1.31
C GLN A 387 39.37 8.22 1.25
N PRO A 388 40.12 7.13 1.02
CA PRO A 388 39.56 5.77 1.09
C PRO A 388 38.94 5.50 2.46
N ALA A 389 37.68 5.05 2.48
CA ALA A 389 37.01 4.74 3.72
C ALA A 389 37.69 3.57 4.47
N PRO A 390 37.83 3.64 5.81
CA PRO A 390 38.28 2.52 6.61
C PRO A 390 37.29 1.33 6.52
N PRO A 391 37.70 0.12 6.94
CA PRO A 391 36.79 -1.02 7.02
C PRO A 391 35.51 -0.67 7.78
N MET A 392 34.35 -1.07 7.25
CA MET A 392 33.05 -0.72 7.81
C MET A 392 32.94 -1.16 9.27
N VAL A 393 32.85 -0.18 10.18
CA VAL A 393 32.43 -0.40 11.57
C VAL A 393 30.95 -0.07 11.67
N LYS A 394 30.15 -1.05 12.09
CA LYS A 394 28.69 -0.89 12.17
C LYS A 394 28.32 0.08 13.28
N MET A 395 27.70 1.20 12.92
CA MET A 395 27.16 2.16 13.87
C MET A 395 25.96 1.54 14.58
N LYS A 396 25.94 1.66 15.91
CA LYS A 396 24.77 1.29 16.72
C LYS A 396 23.59 2.16 16.28
N ARG A 397 22.42 1.56 16.08
CA ARG A 397 21.21 2.34 15.80
C ARG A 397 21.00 3.30 16.96
N PRO A 398 20.88 4.62 16.72
CA PRO A 398 20.50 5.53 17.78
C PRO A 398 19.08 5.16 18.19
N THR A 399 18.93 4.55 19.36
CA THR A 399 17.61 4.45 20.00
C THR A 399 17.21 5.89 20.34
N PRO A 400 15.99 6.35 20.00
CA PRO A 400 15.52 7.62 20.53
C PRO A 400 15.77 7.61 22.04
N PRO A 401 16.36 8.68 22.62
CA PRO A 401 16.55 8.72 24.06
C PRO A 401 15.17 8.51 24.69
N LYS A 402 15.07 7.50 25.57
CA LYS A 402 13.88 7.37 26.42
C LYS A 402 13.70 8.73 27.09
N PRO A 403 12.52 9.36 26.99
CA PRO A 403 12.24 10.59 27.72
C PRO A 403 12.59 10.40 29.20
N THR A 404 13.00 11.47 29.90
CA THR A 404 13.23 11.40 31.35
C THR A 404 11.92 10.95 32.01
N PRO A 405 11.91 9.86 32.80
CA PRO A 405 10.69 9.32 33.39
C PRO A 405 9.95 10.36 34.23
N ILE A 406 8.68 10.55 33.95
CA ILE A 406 7.72 11.33 34.69
C ILE A 406 6.88 10.32 35.48
N GLY A 407 7.20 10.19 36.77
CA GLY A 407 6.51 9.27 37.67
C GLY A 407 7.12 7.88 37.69
N ASP A 408 6.32 6.93 38.17
CA ASP A 408 6.73 5.54 38.36
C ASP A 408 6.63 4.72 37.06
N THR A 409 7.55 3.77 36.89
CA THR A 409 7.55 2.87 35.73
C THR A 409 6.54 1.74 35.93
N TYR A 410 5.66 1.53 34.96
CA TYR A 410 4.70 0.42 34.98
C TYR A 410 4.96 -0.53 33.81
N VAL A 411 5.04 -1.83 34.11
CA VAL A 411 5.32 -2.89 33.15
C VAL A 411 4.18 -3.88 33.13
N CYS A 412 3.68 -4.20 31.94
CA CYS A 412 2.65 -5.19 31.72
C CYS A 412 3.18 -6.58 32.11
N GLY A 413 2.52 -7.25 33.06
CA GLY A 413 2.87 -8.60 33.50
C GLY A 413 2.70 -9.68 32.41
N GLY A 414 1.87 -9.43 31.40
CA GLY A 414 1.64 -10.37 30.30
C GLY A 414 2.73 -10.40 29.24
N CYS A 415 3.20 -9.23 28.78
CA CYS A 415 4.13 -9.12 27.65
C CYS A 415 5.41 -8.34 27.94
N GLY A 416 5.56 -7.75 29.13
CA GLY A 416 6.71 -6.92 29.48
C GLY A 416 6.72 -5.53 28.84
N TYR A 417 5.60 -5.09 28.24
CA TYR A 417 5.47 -3.72 27.74
C TYR A 417 5.59 -2.71 28.89
N GLU A 418 6.51 -1.77 28.75
CA GLU A 418 6.72 -0.65 29.66
C GLU A 418 5.88 0.54 29.18
N TYR A 419 4.93 1.00 29.98
CA TYR A 419 4.20 2.23 29.68
C TYR A 419 5.14 3.43 29.89
N VAL A 420 5.23 4.29 28.87
CA VAL A 420 6.12 5.47 28.85
C VAL A 420 5.24 6.72 28.83
N PRO A 421 4.95 7.33 29.99
CA PRO A 421 4.02 8.45 30.12
C PRO A 421 4.31 9.58 29.14
N GLU A 422 5.57 9.88 28.86
CA GLU A 422 5.99 11.00 28.02
C GLU A 422 5.70 10.79 26.54
N LEU A 423 5.48 9.55 26.11
CA LEU A 423 5.04 9.21 24.76
C LEU A 423 3.52 9.09 24.67
N GLY A 424 2.86 8.81 25.80
CA GLY A 424 1.45 8.47 25.85
C GLY A 424 1.16 7.19 25.07
N ASP A 425 -0.07 7.09 24.57
CA ASP A 425 -0.53 6.00 23.71
C ASP A 425 -1.51 6.56 22.68
N GLU A 426 -0.98 6.95 21.52
CA GLU A 426 -1.75 7.56 20.43
C GLU A 426 -2.89 6.65 19.93
N ASP A 427 -2.69 5.33 19.97
CA ASP A 427 -3.70 4.35 19.53
C ASP A 427 -4.82 4.19 20.58
N GLY A 428 -4.51 4.39 21.86
CA GLY A 428 -5.46 4.47 22.97
C GLY A 428 -6.02 5.88 23.24
N GLU A 429 -5.75 6.84 22.35
CA GLU A 429 -6.09 8.26 22.51
C GLU A 429 -5.53 8.90 23.81
N ILE A 430 -4.42 8.39 24.32
CA ILE A 430 -3.75 8.88 25.51
C ILE A 430 -2.68 9.90 25.11
N ALA A 431 -2.85 11.12 25.61
CA ALA A 431 -1.91 12.21 25.34
C ALA A 431 -0.53 11.94 25.99
N PRO A 432 0.57 12.37 25.33
CA PRO A 432 1.88 12.47 25.96
C PRO A 432 1.84 13.24 27.29
N GLY A 433 2.51 12.70 28.32
CA GLY A 433 2.55 13.22 29.68
C GLY A 433 1.49 12.64 30.63
N THR A 434 0.62 11.74 30.16
CA THR A 434 -0.42 11.12 31.02
C THR A 434 0.21 10.06 31.92
N LEU A 435 0.13 10.24 33.24
CA LEU A 435 0.63 9.26 34.22
C LEU A 435 -0.18 7.96 34.16
N PHE A 436 0.43 6.82 34.50
CA PHE A 436 -0.23 5.52 34.45
C PHE A 436 -1.52 5.48 35.30
N GLU A 437 -1.51 6.13 36.46
CA GLU A 437 -2.66 6.23 37.35
C GLU A 437 -3.84 6.96 36.69
N GLN A 438 -3.56 7.90 35.78
CA GLN A 438 -4.55 8.73 35.08
C GLN A 438 -5.09 8.09 33.80
N LEU A 439 -4.58 6.92 33.40
CA LEU A 439 -5.12 6.17 32.27
C LEU A 439 -6.58 5.76 32.53
N PRO A 440 -7.47 5.83 31.51
CA PRO A 440 -8.85 5.32 31.59
C PRO A 440 -8.91 3.88 32.11
N ALA A 441 -10.01 3.50 32.77
CA ALA A 441 -10.17 2.15 33.31
C ALA A 441 -10.25 1.09 32.20
N GLU A 442 -10.78 1.49 31.05
CA GLU A 442 -10.90 0.73 29.81
C GLU A 442 -9.62 0.72 28.96
N TRP A 443 -8.56 1.43 29.39
CA TRP A 443 -7.27 1.38 28.72
C TRP A 443 -6.64 0.00 28.90
N VAL A 444 -6.07 -0.53 27.82
CA VAL A 444 -5.44 -1.85 27.78
C VAL A 444 -4.02 -1.73 27.26
N CYS A 445 -3.17 -2.69 27.62
CA CYS A 445 -1.81 -2.80 27.13
C CYS A 445 -1.77 -2.71 25.60
N PRO A 446 -1.01 -1.78 25.00
CA PRO A 446 -0.92 -1.65 23.55
C PRO A 446 -0.35 -2.88 22.83
N GLU A 447 0.46 -3.68 23.54
CA GLU A 447 1.14 -4.85 22.96
C GLU A 447 0.33 -6.15 23.05
N CYS A 448 -0.37 -6.38 24.17
CA CYS A 448 -1.09 -7.64 24.41
C CYS A 448 -2.57 -7.50 24.75
N ALA A 449 -3.09 -6.27 24.81
CA ALA A 449 -4.47 -5.96 25.19
C ALA A 449 -4.89 -6.44 26.59
N GLU A 450 -3.92 -6.80 27.43
CA GLU A 450 -4.17 -7.04 28.86
C GLU A 450 -4.67 -5.78 29.52
N THR A 451 -5.56 -5.94 30.48
CA THR A 451 -6.18 -4.83 31.18
C THR A 451 -5.17 -4.10 32.07
N LYS A 452 -5.48 -2.83 32.39
CA LYS A 452 -4.61 -1.95 33.21
C LYS A 452 -4.18 -2.59 34.55
N ASP A 453 -5.02 -3.43 35.15
CA ASP A 453 -4.73 -4.16 36.39
C ASP A 453 -3.63 -5.21 36.27
N GLN A 454 -3.25 -5.61 35.06
CA GLN A 454 -2.14 -6.54 34.81
C GLN A 454 -0.78 -5.84 34.74
N PHE A 455 -0.70 -4.52 34.95
CA PHE A 455 0.56 -3.81 35.05
C PHE A 455 1.08 -3.79 36.48
N ILE A 456 2.37 -4.08 36.62
CA ILE A 456 3.10 -4.00 37.87
C ILE A 456 4.01 -2.77 37.84
N LYS A 457 4.09 -2.08 38.98
CA LYS A 457 5.09 -1.03 39.18
C LYS A 457 6.47 -1.70 39.26
N ALA A 458 7.36 -1.32 38.32
CA ALA A 458 8.67 -1.94 38.12
C ALA A 458 9.76 -1.36 39.03
#